data_AF-I3UHX2-F1
#
_entry.id   AF-I3UHX2-F1
#
_cell.length_a   1.000
_cell.length_b   1.000
_cell.length_c   1.000
_cell.angle_alpha   90.00
_cell.angle_beta   90.00
_cell.angle_gamma   90.00
#
_symmetry.space_group_name_H-M   'P 1'
#
loop_
_entity.id
_entity.type
_entity.pdbx_description
1 polymer ?
#
loop_
_entity_poly.entity_id
_entity_poly.type
_entity_poly.pdbx_seq_one_letter_code
_entity_poly.pdbx_strand_id
1 'polypeptide(L)' 'MIIAKRFAVRATTRNTIKRVIRESFRHHRLNLPAADYLVRLHGKIEPCSLTVLRQRVRQEVDSHFARALAPRPEHKERP' A
#
# COMPACT_ATOMS: atom_id res chain seq x y z
N MET A 1 8.24 2.17 2.31
CA MET A 1 6.88 2.79 2.29
C MET A 1 7.04 4.30 2.35
N ILE A 2 6.45 5.03 1.40
CA ILE A 2 6.55 6.50 1.32
C ILE A 2 5.19 7.09 1.67
N ILE A 3 5.08 7.71 2.84
CA ILE A 3 3.86 8.41 3.28
C ILE A 3 4.23 9.84 3.65
N ALA A 4 3.96 10.78 2.75
CA ALA A 4 4.28 12.18 2.96
C ALA A 4 3.34 12.82 4.01
N LYS A 5 3.92 13.62 4.92
CA LYS A 5 3.15 14.33 5.97
C LYS A 5 2.07 15.25 5.40
N ARG A 6 2.30 15.81 4.20
CA ARG A 6 1.34 16.68 3.47
C ARG A 6 0.02 15.99 3.12
N PHE A 7 0.01 14.66 3.05
CA PHE A 7 -1.15 13.86 2.64
C PHE A 7 -1.91 13.26 3.82
N ALA A 8 -1.23 13.03 4.94
CA ALA A 8 -1.82 12.52 6.18
C ALA A 8 -1.19 13.25 7.38
N VAL A 9 -1.84 14.33 7.81
CA VAL A 9 -1.32 15.23 8.86
C VAL A 9 -1.18 14.49 10.20
N ARG A 10 -2.20 13.70 10.57
CA ARG A 10 -2.23 12.96 11.84
C ARG A 10 -1.25 11.77 11.82
N ALA A 11 -0.47 11.63 12.89
CA ALA A 11 0.45 10.50 13.05
C ALA A 11 -0.31 9.16 13.10
N THR A 12 -1.46 9.12 13.77
CA THR A 12 -2.32 7.93 13.88
C THR A 12 -2.81 7.44 12.52
N THR A 13 -3.20 8.35 11.63
CA THR A 13 -3.59 8.04 10.24
C THR A 13 -2.43 7.37 9.50
N ARG A 14 -1.24 7.99 9.53
CA ARG A 14 -0.03 7.44 8.90
C ARG A 14 0.35 6.07 9.48
N ASN A 15 0.30 5.90 10.80
CA ASN A 15 0.63 4.64 11.46
C ASN A 15 -0.38 3.54 11.13
N THR A 16 -1.66 3.88 11.04
CA THR A 16 -2.72 2.96 10.64
C THR A 16 -2.50 2.47 9.22
N ILE A 17 -2.25 3.39 8.28
CA ILE A 17 -1.97 3.03 6.87
C ILE A 17 -0.74 2.12 6.77
N LYS A 18 0.36 2.50 7.44
CA LYS A 18 1.58 1.68 7.46
C LYS A 18 1.32 0.28 8.04
N ARG A 19 0.45 0.16 9.04
CA ARG A 19 0.12 -1.13 9.65
C ARG A 19 -0.72 -1.99 8.70
N VAL A 20 -1.78 -1.42 8.12
CA VAL A 20 -2.66 -2.13 7.17
C VAL A 20 -1.89 -2.64 5.96
N ILE A 21 -1.03 -1.82 5.37
CA ILE A 21 -0.23 -2.24 4.21
C ILE A 21 0.71 -3.40 4.56
N ARG A 22 1.40 -3.33 5.71
CA ARG A 22 2.31 -4.42 6.12
C ARG A 22 1.57 -5.72 6.38
N GLU A 23 0.37 -5.63 6.97
CA GLU A 23 -0.45 -6.79 7.24
C GLU A 23 -0.92 -7.44 5.93
N SER A 24 -1.46 -6.65 5.01
CA SER A 24 -1.86 -7.13 3.68
C SER A 24 -0.67 -7.74 2.93
N PHE A 25 0.49 -7.08 2.93
CA PHE A 25 1.71 -7.64 2.34
C PHE A 25 2.08 -8.99 2.97
N ARG A 26 1.99 -9.14 4.30
CA ARG A 26 2.29 -10.41 4.97
C ARG A 26 1.36 -11.53 4.51
N HIS A 27 0.08 -11.24 4.31
CA HIS A 27 -0.89 -12.22 3.80
C HIS A 27 -0.59 -12.63 2.34
N HIS A 28 -0.15 -11.69 1.51
CA HIS A 28 0.14 -11.96 0.09
C HIS A 28 1.58 -12.41 -0.19
N ARG A 29 2.50 -12.28 0.79
CA ARG A 29 3.93 -12.53 0.64
C ARG A 29 4.26 -13.90 0.05
N LEU A 30 3.52 -14.95 0.42
CA LEU A 30 3.79 -16.31 -0.07
C LEU A 30 3.50 -16.48 -1.56
N ASN A 31 2.61 -15.66 -2.11
CA ASN A 31 2.21 -15.73 -3.52
C ASN A 31 2.91 -14.66 -4.37
N LEU A 32 3.47 -13.63 -3.74
CA LEU A 32 4.15 -12.53 -4.44
C LEU A 32 5.53 -12.98 -4.95
N PRO A 33 5.90 -12.62 -6.19
CA PRO A 33 7.26 -12.79 -6.68
C PRO A 33 8.31 -12.17 -5.75
N ALA A 34 9.52 -12.73 -5.75
CA ALA A 34 10.64 -12.16 -5.01
C ALA A 34 11.13 -10.88 -5.71
N ALA A 35 10.62 -9.73 -5.27
CA ALA A 35 10.95 -8.41 -5.81
C ALA A 35 10.85 -7.31 -4.74
N ASP A 36 11.39 -6.13 -5.05
CA ASP A 36 11.27 -4.95 -4.19
C ASP A 36 9.95 -4.22 -4.42
N TYR A 37 9.09 -4.19 -3.40
CA TYR A 37 7.79 -3.52 -3.46
C TYR A 37 7.80 -2.16 -2.75
N LEU A 38 7.62 -1.09 -3.51
CA LEU A 38 7.51 0.27 -2.99
C LEU A 38 6.06 0.76 -2.98
N VAL A 39 5.48 0.93 -1.78
CA VAL A 39 4.16 1.55 -1.62
C VAL A 39 4.28 3.04 -1.31
N ARG A 40 3.67 3.89 -2.15
CA ARG A 40 3.64 5.36 -2.02
C ARG A 40 2.20 5.86 -1.88
N LEU A 41 1.95 6.72 -0.89
CA LEU A 41 0.68 7.45 -0.80
C LEU A 41 0.65 8.56 -1.85
N HIS A 42 -0.31 8.48 -2.78
CA HIS A 42 -0.43 9.39 -3.92
C HIS A 42 -1.33 10.62 -3.65
N GLY A 43 -2.29 10.52 -2.73
CA GLY A 43 -3.29 11.55 -2.50
C GLY A 43 -3.48 11.94 -1.03
N LYS A 44 -4.12 13.09 -0.81
CA LYS A 44 -4.58 13.51 0.53
C LYS A 44 -5.67 12.58 1.02
N ILE A 45 -5.69 12.34 2.32
CA ILE A 45 -6.73 11.54 2.97
C ILE A 45 -7.70 12.48 3.64
N GLU A 46 -8.95 12.43 3.20
CA GLU A 46 -10.03 13.19 3.82
C GLU A 46 -10.29 12.72 5.26
N PRO A 47 -10.70 13.63 6.17
CA PRO A 47 -11.07 13.27 7.52
C PRO A 47 -12.15 12.19 7.54
N CYS A 48 -11.81 11.03 8.10
CA CYS A 48 -12.74 9.92 8.27
C CYS A 48 -12.42 9.17 9.57
N SER A 49 -13.34 8.31 10.01
CA SER A 49 -13.10 7.44 11.16
C SER A 49 -11.99 6.44 10.87
N LEU A 50 -11.31 5.96 11.93
CA LEU A 50 -10.25 4.96 11.77
C LEU A 50 -10.74 3.65 11.16
N THR A 51 -12.00 3.27 11.38
CA THR A 51 -12.62 2.08 10.80
C THR A 51 -12.77 2.23 9.29
N VAL A 52 -13.33 3.35 8.83
CA VAL A 52 -13.47 3.66 7.39
C VAL A 52 -12.10 3.75 6.73
N LEU A 53 -11.13 4.41 7.37
CA LEU A 53 -9.77 4.50 6.87
C LEU A 53 -9.15 3.11 6.66
N ARG A 54 -9.24 2.22 7.66
CA ARG A 54 -8.70 0.86 7.55
C ARG A 54 -9.34 0.09 6.41
N GLN A 55 -10.66 0.16 6.28
CA GLN A 55 -11.39 -0.55 5.25
C GLN A 55 -10.98 -0.07 3.85
N ARG A 56 -10.96 1.25 3.61
CA ARG A 56 -10.56 1.83 2.32
C ARG A 56 -9.12 1.47 1.95
N VAL A 57 -8.19 1.68 2.89
CA VAL A 57 -6.77 1.37 2.67
C VAL A 57 -6.58 -0.13 2.39
N ARG A 58 -7.28 -1.00 3.12
CA ARG A 58 -7.19 -2.45 2.90
C ARG A 58 -7.66 -2.82 1.50
N GLN A 59 -8.86 -2.38 1.11
CA GLN A 59 -9.43 -2.66 -0.21
C GLN A 59 -8.48 -2.23 -1.34
N GLU A 60 -7.90 -1.04 -1.22
CA GLU A 60 -7.02 -0.48 -2.25
C GLU A 60 -5.66 -1.20 -2.31
N VAL A 61 -5.09 -1.52 -1.15
CA VAL A 61 -3.81 -2.25 -1.07
C VAL A 61 -3.96 -3.69 -1.56
N ASP A 62 -5.02 -4.38 -1.17
CA ASP A 62 -5.31 -5.74 -1.63
C ASP A 62 -5.48 -5.76 -3.16
N SER A 63 -6.16 -4.76 -3.73
CA SER A 63 -6.27 -4.57 -5.19
C SER A 63 -4.90 -4.35 -5.85
N HIS A 64 -4.03 -3.51 -5.26
CA HIS A 64 -2.68 -3.31 -5.77
C HIS A 64 -1.82 -4.57 -5.73
N PHE A 65 -1.90 -5.36 -4.65
CA PHE A 65 -1.16 -6.62 -4.57
C PHE A 65 -1.73 -7.68 -5.50
N ALA A 66 -3.05 -7.77 -5.67
CA ALA A 66 -3.67 -8.63 -6.68
C ALA A 66 -3.16 -8.30 -8.09
N ARG A 67 -3.03 -7.01 -8.42
CA ARG A 67 -2.44 -6.57 -9.69
C ARG A 67 -0.94 -6.82 -9.80
N ALA A 68 -0.21 -6.84 -8.69
CA ALA A 68 1.21 -7.15 -8.67
C ALA A 68 1.51 -8.65 -8.74
N LEU A 69 0.54 -9.49 -8.33
CA LEU A 69 0.56 -10.95 -8.52
C LEU A 69 0.33 -11.34 -9.99
N ALA A 70 -0.42 -10.52 -10.75
CA ALA A 70 -0.50 -10.68 -12.19
C ALA A 70 0.90 -10.43 -12.78
N PRO A 71 1.49 -11.38 -13.51
CA PRO A 71 2.84 -11.24 -14.05
C PRO A 71 2.87 -9.99 -14.92
N ARG A 72 3.64 -9.00 -14.48
CA ARG A 72 3.90 -7.81 -15.29
C ARG A 72 4.91 -8.22 -16.36
N PRO A 73 4.66 -7.95 -17.65
CA PRO A 73 5.67 -8.19 -18.68
C PRO A 73 6.90 -7.36 -18.33
N GLU A 74 7.95 -8.11 -18.09
CA GLU A 74 9.32 -7.78 -17.73
C GLU A 74 9.79 -6.54 -18.47
N HIS A 75 9.89 -5.43 -17.75
CA HIS A 75 10.50 -4.21 -18.27
C HIS A 75 12.02 -4.40 -18.15
N LYS A 76 12.61 -4.87 -19.26
CA LYS A 76 14.06 -5.03 -19.45
C LYS A 76 14.83 -3.89 -18.78
N GLU A 77 15.85 -4.29 -18.03
CA GLU A 77 16.99 -3.46 -17.63
C GLU A 77 17.34 -2.49 -18.75
N ARG A 78 17.36 -1.20 -18.43
CA ARG A 78 18.04 -0.20 -19.27
C ARG A 78 19.41 0.09 -18.66
N PRO A 79 20.43 0.21 -19.52
CA PRO A 79 21.85 0.18 -19.20
C PRO A 79 22.34 1.41 -18.43
#